data_AF-A0A382PRU6-F1
#
_entry.id   AF-A0A382PRU6-F1
#
_cell.length_a   1.000
_cell.length_b   1.000
_cell.length_c   1.000
_cell.angle_alpha   90.00
_cell.angle_beta   90.00
_cell.angle_gamma   90.00
#
_symmetry.space_group_name_H-M   'P 1'
#
loop_
_entity.id
_entity.type
_entity.pdbx_description
1 polymer ?
#
loop_
_entity_poly.entity_id
_entity_poly.type
_entity_poly.pdbx_seq_one_letter_code
_entity_poly.pdbx_strand_id
1 'polypeptide(L)'
;ELSENFKGVFSMEFDKNVSYTYKSQHLLAVTIKGENNVALIGNNYDNKMNGNQGDNSFQGNGGNDIIDGAKGVDTAVYRGPTADYKINILEDRIEVVDNNPDRDGKDTLINVESGKFVDHIVSFSNNSIH
;
A
#
# COMPACT_ATOMS: atom_id res chain seq x y z
N GLU A 1 1.66 -11.59 -10.82
CA GLU A 1 3.01 -11.36 -10.25
C GLU A 1 3.82 -10.50 -11.20
N LEU A 2 4.64 -9.58 -10.68
CA LEU A 2 5.57 -8.78 -11.47
C LEU A 2 6.99 -9.35 -11.38
N SER A 3 7.77 -9.18 -12.44
CA SER A 3 9.13 -9.73 -12.55
C SER A 3 10.10 -9.11 -11.55
N GLU A 4 11.17 -9.82 -11.22
CA GLU A 4 12.27 -9.35 -10.35
C GLU A 4 12.94 -8.06 -10.83
N ASN A 5 12.91 -7.81 -12.15
CA ASN A 5 13.49 -6.62 -12.77
C ASN A 5 12.49 -5.46 -12.92
N PHE A 6 11.27 -5.60 -12.41
CA PHE A 6 10.28 -4.53 -12.51
C PHE A 6 10.76 -3.30 -11.73
N LYS A 7 10.54 -2.13 -12.33
CA LYS A 7 10.86 -0.82 -11.75
C LYS A 7 9.74 0.14 -12.09
N GLY A 8 9.42 1.02 -11.16
CA GLY A 8 8.41 2.06 -11.35
C GLY A 8 7.08 1.72 -10.71
N VAL A 9 6.00 2.20 -11.33
CA VAL A 9 4.65 2.16 -10.77
C VAL A 9 3.82 1.09 -11.47
N PHE A 10 3.26 0.15 -10.72
CA PHE A 10 2.18 -0.69 -11.20
C PHE A 10 0.87 -0.21 -10.60
N SER A 11 -0.09 0.09 -11.48
CA SER A 11 -1.41 0.57 -11.10
C SER A 11 -2.48 -0.42 -11.53
N MET A 12 -3.34 -0.77 -10.58
CA MET A 12 -4.62 -1.43 -10.80
C MET A 12 -5.72 -0.40 -11.04
N GLU A 13 -5.46 0.90 -11.10
CA GLU A 13 -6.48 1.89 -11.45
C GLU A 13 -6.62 2.00 -12.98
N PHE A 14 -7.85 2.21 -13.46
CA PHE A 14 -8.10 2.45 -14.87
C PHE A 14 -7.69 3.86 -15.30
N ASP A 15 -6.70 3.95 -16.19
CA ASP A 15 -6.41 5.16 -16.95
C ASP A 15 -6.71 4.94 -18.44
N LYS A 16 -7.64 5.75 -18.98
CA LYS A 16 -8.02 5.72 -20.41
C LYS A 16 -6.86 6.00 -21.37
N ASN A 17 -5.79 6.64 -20.89
CA ASN A 17 -4.61 6.96 -21.68
C ASN A 17 -3.56 5.84 -21.64
N VAL A 18 -3.80 4.79 -20.85
CA VAL A 18 -2.83 3.73 -20.59
C VAL A 18 -3.46 2.37 -20.90
N SER A 19 -3.14 1.80 -22.06
CA SER A 19 -3.80 0.58 -22.55
C SER A 19 -3.70 -0.63 -21.61
N TYR A 20 -2.67 -0.71 -20.76
CA TYR A 20 -2.49 -1.88 -19.88
C TYR A 20 -3.43 -1.90 -18.68
N THR A 21 -3.97 -0.75 -18.24
CA THR A 21 -4.81 -0.68 -17.03
C THR A 21 -6.24 -1.19 -17.24
N TYR A 22 -6.69 -1.32 -18.49
CA TYR A 22 -8.01 -1.86 -18.84
C TYR A 22 -8.30 -3.23 -18.19
N LYS A 23 -7.28 -4.08 -18.12
CA LYS A 23 -7.39 -5.41 -17.46
C LYS A 23 -7.00 -5.34 -15.99
N SER A 24 -6.00 -4.50 -15.66
CA SER A 24 -5.50 -4.37 -14.29
C SER A 24 -6.55 -3.84 -13.31
N GLN A 25 -7.54 -3.06 -13.79
CA GLN A 25 -8.66 -2.56 -12.97
C GLN A 25 -9.55 -3.62 -12.32
N HIS A 26 -9.42 -4.87 -12.74
CA HIS A 26 -10.16 -5.99 -12.16
C HIS A 26 -9.25 -6.92 -11.35
N LEU A 27 -7.96 -6.60 -11.23
CA LEU A 27 -7.06 -7.33 -10.35
C LEU A 27 -7.32 -6.90 -8.90
N LEU A 28 -7.33 -7.88 -8.01
CA LEU A 28 -7.45 -7.68 -6.57
C LEU A 28 -6.19 -8.16 -5.84
N ALA A 29 -5.20 -8.67 -6.57
CA ALA A 29 -3.99 -9.20 -5.98
C ALA A 29 -2.77 -8.92 -6.88
N VAL A 30 -1.71 -8.42 -6.25
CA VAL A 30 -0.41 -8.23 -6.87
C VAL A 30 0.69 -8.68 -5.92
N THR A 31 1.71 -9.32 -6.50
CA THR A 31 2.93 -9.73 -5.80
C THR A 31 4.10 -9.31 -6.67
N ILE A 32 5.06 -8.61 -6.07
CA ILE A 32 6.30 -8.21 -6.72
C ILE A 32 7.43 -9.13 -6.26
N LYS A 33 8.43 -9.34 -7.12
CA LYS A 33 9.64 -10.08 -6.80
C LYS A 33 10.86 -9.17 -6.95
N GLY A 34 12.01 -9.66 -6.50
CA GLY A 34 13.29 -8.95 -6.64
C GLY A 34 13.54 -7.98 -5.49
N GLU A 35 14.38 -6.99 -5.76
CA GLU A 35 14.95 -6.10 -4.72
C GLU A 35 14.83 -4.62 -5.11
N ASN A 36 14.16 -4.33 -6.23
CA ASN A 36 13.99 -2.95 -6.69
C ASN A 36 12.83 -2.29 -5.95
N ASN A 37 13.03 -1.04 -5.56
CA ASN A 37 11.98 -0.16 -5.07
C ASN A 37 10.90 0.02 -6.14
N VAL A 38 9.65 -0.14 -5.73
CA VAL A 38 8.48 -0.09 -6.61
C VAL A 38 7.33 0.65 -5.94
N ALA A 39 6.42 1.16 -6.75
CA ALA A 39 5.16 1.70 -6.26
C ALA A 39 3.99 0.85 -6.75
N LEU A 40 3.11 0.48 -5.83
CA LEU A 40 1.87 -0.23 -6.08
C LEU A 40 0.68 0.69 -5.80
N ILE A 41 -0.20 0.82 -6.79
CA ILE A 41 -1.46 1.56 -6.66
C ILE A 41 -2.60 0.57 -6.88
N GLY A 42 -3.46 0.43 -5.87
CA GLY A 42 -4.68 -0.36 -5.88
C GLY A 42 -5.82 0.29 -6.64
N ASN A 43 -7.02 -0.27 -6.49
CA ASN A 43 -8.25 0.23 -7.06
C ASN A 43 -9.28 0.50 -5.94
N ASN A 44 -10.56 0.61 -6.28
CA ASN A 44 -11.60 0.94 -5.28
C ASN A 44 -12.20 -0.32 -4.62
N TYR A 45 -11.52 -1.46 -4.72
CA TYR A 45 -11.94 -2.74 -4.14
C TYR A 45 -10.87 -3.23 -3.18
N ASP A 46 -11.24 -4.15 -2.29
CA ASP A 46 -10.32 -4.85 -1.41
C ASP A 46 -9.18 -5.50 -2.21
N ASN A 47 -7.94 -5.05 -1.97
CA ASN A 47 -6.75 -5.49 -2.65
C ASN A 47 -5.79 -6.21 -1.70
N LYS A 48 -5.05 -7.18 -2.25
CA LYS A 48 -3.92 -7.83 -1.62
C LYS A 48 -2.63 -7.44 -2.35
N MET A 49 -1.77 -6.67 -1.71
CA MET A 49 -0.53 -6.17 -2.28
C MET A 49 0.66 -6.73 -1.50
N ASN A 50 1.52 -7.50 -2.16
CA ASN A 50 2.74 -8.01 -1.55
C ASN A 50 3.97 -7.38 -2.24
N GLY A 51 4.79 -6.73 -1.43
CA GLY A 51 6.06 -6.10 -1.78
C GLY A 51 7.17 -7.10 -2.06
N ASN A 52 8.39 -6.58 -2.12
CA ASN A 52 9.60 -7.35 -2.41
C ASN A 52 10.70 -7.02 -1.39
N GLN A 53 11.99 -7.10 -1.75
CA GLN A 53 13.07 -6.76 -0.81
C GLN A 53 13.53 -5.29 -0.84
N GLY A 54 12.97 -4.48 -1.72
CA GLY A 54 13.28 -3.06 -1.85
C GLY A 54 12.36 -2.19 -0.99
N ASP A 55 12.66 -0.89 -0.94
CA ASP A 55 11.84 0.08 -0.22
C ASP A 55 10.63 0.47 -1.08
N ASN A 56 9.44 -0.05 -0.76
CA ASN A 56 8.27 0.07 -1.62
C ASN A 56 7.27 1.10 -1.10
N SER A 57 6.45 1.59 -2.03
CA SER A 57 5.31 2.45 -1.71
C SER A 57 4.02 1.78 -2.15
N PHE A 58 3.00 1.82 -1.28
CA PHE A 58 1.71 1.20 -1.52
C PHE A 58 0.61 2.24 -1.32
N GLN A 59 -0.30 2.38 -2.28
CA GLN A 59 -1.51 3.16 -2.15
C GLN A 59 -2.70 2.26 -2.42
N GLY A 60 -3.49 1.97 -1.40
CA GLY A 60 -4.68 1.12 -1.49
C GLY A 60 -5.75 1.67 -2.43
N ASN A 61 -5.97 2.98 -2.36
CA ASN A 61 -7.18 3.65 -2.85
C ASN A 61 -8.39 3.24 -2.01
N GLY A 62 -9.45 2.67 -2.57
CA GLY A 62 -10.66 2.37 -1.81
C GLY A 62 -10.77 0.89 -1.46
N GLY A 63 -11.70 0.55 -0.57
CA GLY A 63 -11.85 -0.82 -0.08
C GLY A 63 -11.05 -1.05 1.20
N ASN A 64 -10.94 -2.30 1.61
CA ASN A 64 -10.18 -2.71 2.79
C ASN A 64 -9.00 -3.56 2.35
N ASP A 65 -7.79 -2.98 2.37
CA ASP A 65 -6.64 -3.62 1.76
C ASP A 65 -5.80 -4.43 2.75
N ILE A 66 -5.10 -5.43 2.22
CA ILE A 66 -4.06 -6.17 2.91
C ILE A 66 -2.74 -5.88 2.19
N ILE A 67 -1.84 -5.19 2.87
CA ILE A 67 -0.53 -4.80 2.35
C ILE A 67 0.55 -5.50 3.17
N ASP A 68 1.42 -6.24 2.50
CA ASP A 68 2.65 -6.79 3.08
C ASP A 68 3.85 -6.15 2.37
N GLY A 69 4.63 -5.31 3.07
CA GLY A 69 5.83 -4.68 2.52
C GLY A 69 6.97 -5.67 2.24
N ALA A 70 6.94 -6.83 2.91
CA ALA A 70 7.99 -7.83 2.96
C ALA A 70 9.29 -7.34 3.63
N LYS A 71 10.34 -7.03 2.88
CA LYS A 71 11.59 -6.49 3.46
C LYS A 71 11.86 -5.13 2.84
N GLY A 72 12.61 -4.30 3.56
CA GLY A 72 12.95 -2.96 3.13
C GLY A 72 12.38 -1.96 4.12
N VAL A 73 12.33 -0.69 3.71
CA VAL A 73 11.62 0.37 4.41
C VAL A 73 10.44 0.79 3.56
N ASP A 74 9.27 0.27 3.90
CA ASP A 74 8.05 0.39 3.14
C ASP A 74 7.15 1.52 3.65
N THR A 75 6.38 2.11 2.74
CA THR A 75 5.50 3.24 3.02
C THR A 75 4.09 3.00 2.45
N ALA A 76 3.08 2.96 3.32
CA ALA A 76 1.68 3.06 2.91
C ALA A 76 1.31 4.54 2.68
N VAL A 77 0.58 4.84 1.61
CA VAL A 77 0.22 6.20 1.20
C VAL A 77 -1.30 6.38 1.28
N TYR A 78 -1.70 7.44 1.97
CA TYR A 78 -3.08 7.78 2.29
C TYR A 78 -3.47 9.13 1.68
N ARG A 79 -4.72 9.25 1.23
CA ARG A 79 -5.21 10.41 0.46
C ARG A 79 -5.74 11.55 1.33
N GLY A 80 -5.70 11.40 2.65
CA GLY A 80 -6.20 12.37 3.63
C GLY A 80 -5.16 12.87 4.63
N PRO A 81 -5.54 13.86 5.45
CA PRO A 81 -4.75 14.26 6.62
C PRO A 81 -4.82 13.19 7.71
N THR A 82 -3.72 12.99 8.45
CA THR A 82 -3.63 12.01 9.56
C THR A 82 -4.78 12.05 10.56
N ALA A 83 -5.33 13.24 10.85
CA ALA A 83 -6.43 13.43 11.80
C ALA A 83 -7.73 12.73 11.40
N ASP A 84 -7.91 12.39 10.12
CA ASP A 84 -9.07 11.63 9.63
C ASP A 84 -8.93 10.12 9.89
N TYR A 85 -7.76 9.65 10.32
CA TYR A 85 -7.46 8.23 10.43
C TYR A 85 -7.29 7.80 11.88
N LYS A 86 -7.69 6.56 12.14
CA LYS A 86 -7.35 5.84 13.36
C LYS A 86 -6.30 4.79 13.04
N ILE A 87 -5.12 4.93 13.65
CA ILE A 87 -4.00 4.00 13.49
C ILE A 87 -3.90 3.13 14.74
N ASN A 88 -4.03 1.81 14.59
CA ASN A 88 -3.84 0.84 15.66
C ASN A 88 -2.60 -0.02 15.33
N ILE A 89 -1.56 0.09 16.14
CA ILE A 89 -0.35 -0.72 16.01
C ILE A 89 -0.52 -1.95 16.91
N LEU A 90 -0.52 -3.14 16.30
CA LEU A 90 -0.65 -4.43 16.96
C LEU A 90 0.71 -5.16 16.92
N GLU A 91 0.78 -6.36 17.52
CA GLU A 91 2.02 -7.15 17.57
C GLU A 91 2.48 -7.61 16.18
N ASP A 92 1.54 -8.01 15.31
CA ASP A 92 1.81 -8.65 14.02
C ASP A 92 1.48 -7.76 12.81
N ARG A 93 0.84 -6.60 13.03
CA ARG A 93 0.33 -5.73 11.96
C ARG A 93 -0.03 -4.32 12.46
N ILE A 94 -0.29 -3.43 11.51
CA ILE A 94 -0.93 -2.13 11.76
C ILE A 94 -2.30 -2.13 11.09
N GLU A 95 -3.32 -1.62 11.78
CA GLU A 95 -4.61 -1.32 11.17
C GLU A 95 -4.76 0.19 11.02
N VAL A 96 -4.95 0.67 9.79
CA VAL A 96 -5.23 2.09 9.49
C VAL A 96 -6.68 2.19 9.02
N VAL A 97 -7.50 2.92 9.77
CA VAL A 97 -8.93 3.07 9.49
C VAL A 97 -9.22 4.52 9.13
N ASP A 98 -9.67 4.75 7.91
CA ASP A 98 -10.19 6.02 7.46
C ASP A 98 -11.61 6.26 8.00
N ASN A 99 -11.86 7.41 8.64
CA ASN A 99 -13.21 7.78 9.07
C ASN A 99 -14.08 8.32 7.92
N ASN A 100 -13.49 8.55 6.73
CA ASN A 100 -14.23 8.88 5.52
C ASN A 100 -14.54 7.60 4.71
N PRO A 101 -15.82 7.20 4.60
CA PRO A 101 -16.20 5.90 4.03
C PRO A 101 -15.92 5.74 2.53
N ASP A 102 -15.76 6.85 1.79
CA ASP A 102 -15.58 6.84 0.34
C ASP A 102 -14.12 7.11 -0.09
N ARG A 103 -13.18 7.06 0.87
CA ARG A 103 -11.75 7.26 0.63
C ARG A 103 -11.00 5.97 0.88
N ASP A 104 -10.18 5.87 1.93
CA ASP A 104 -9.17 4.80 2.05
C ASP A 104 -9.63 3.55 2.80
N GLY A 105 -10.85 3.53 3.34
CA GLY A 105 -11.41 2.36 4.02
C GLY A 105 -10.56 1.89 5.21
N LYS A 106 -10.51 0.57 5.43
CA LYS A 106 -9.75 -0.07 6.52
C LYS A 106 -8.64 -0.95 5.95
N ASP A 107 -7.40 -0.53 6.17
CA ASP A 107 -6.22 -1.27 5.73
C ASP A 107 -5.58 -2.06 6.86
N THR A 108 -5.03 -3.20 6.47
CA THR A 108 -4.17 -4.05 7.29
C THR A 108 -2.78 -4.08 6.69
N LEU A 109 -1.80 -3.56 7.43
CA LEU A 109 -0.41 -3.45 7.00
C LEU A 109 0.48 -4.43 7.77
N ILE A 110 1.33 -5.15 7.06
CA ILE A 110 2.30 -6.11 7.60
C ILE A 110 3.66 -5.71 7.02
N ASN A 111 4.71 -5.69 7.84
CA ASN A 111 6.05 -5.26 7.42
C ASN A 111 6.04 -3.91 6.69
N VAL A 112 5.34 -2.92 7.25
CA VAL A 112 5.30 -1.54 6.72
C VAL A 112 5.71 -0.59 7.83
N GLU A 113 6.73 0.23 7.57
CA GLU A 113 7.38 1.04 8.59
C GLU A 113 6.72 2.42 8.76
N SER A 114 6.03 2.92 7.74
CA SER A 114 5.43 4.25 7.80
C SER A 114 4.17 4.44 6.97
N GLY A 115 3.35 5.40 7.40
CA GLY A 115 2.20 5.92 6.69
C GLY A 115 2.48 7.35 6.23
N LYS A 116 2.43 7.61 4.93
CA LYS A 116 2.49 8.95 4.34
C LYS A 116 1.08 9.46 4.11
N PHE A 117 0.70 10.47 4.88
CA PHE A 117 -0.55 11.19 4.76
C PHE A 117 -0.32 12.52 4.01
N VAL A 118 -1.40 13.24 3.71
CA VAL A 118 -1.32 14.51 2.98
C VAL A 118 -0.54 15.59 3.74
N ASP A 119 -0.61 15.55 5.07
CA ASP A 119 -0.03 16.55 5.96
C ASP A 119 1.37 16.19 6.48
N HIS A 120 1.65 14.91 6.78
CA HIS A 120 2.98 14.44 7.18
C HIS A 120 3.13 12.91 7.09
N ILE A 121 4.34 12.43 7.38
CA ILE A 121 4.66 10.99 7.48
C ILE A 121 4.61 10.59 8.96
N VAL A 122 3.94 9.48 9.25
CA VAL A 122 3.90 8.83 10.57
C VAL A 122 4.71 7.54 10.50
N SER A 123 5.72 7.41 11.36
CA SER A 123 6.44 6.15 11.53
C SER A 123 5.66 5.22 12.47
N PHE A 124 5.49 3.97 12.06
CA PHE A 124 4.80 2.93 12.83
C PHE A 124 5.73 2.14 13.75
N SER A 125 7.03 2.44 13.72
CA SER A 125 8.02 1.78 14.55
C SER A 125 7.67 1.88 16.04
N ASN A 126 7.32 0.74 16.64
CA ASN A 126 7.66 0.49 18.02
C ASN A 126 9.18 0.25 18.09
N ASN A 127 9.83 0.82 19.10
CA ASN A 127 11.23 0.55 19.39
C ASN A 127 11.48 -0.98 19.46
N SER A 128 12.34 -1.50 18.58
CA SER A 128 12.83 -2.90 18.50
C SER A 128 11.80 -3.87 17.88
N ILE A 129 12.11 -4.71 16.89
CA ILE A 129 13.28 -5.59 16.79
C ILE A 129 13.52 -5.93 15.30
N HIS A 130 14.76 -5.76 14.84
CA HIS A 130 15.32 -6.44 13.68
C HIS A 130 15.58 -7.92 14.00
#